data_AF-A0AAV3RZ92-F1
#
_entry.id   AF-A0AAV3RZ92-F1
#
_cell.length_a   1.000
_cell.length_b   1.000
_cell.length_c   1.000
_cell.angle_alpha   90.00
_cell.angle_beta   90.00
_cell.angle_gamma   90.00
#
_symmetry.space_group_name_H-M   'P 1'
#
loop_
_entity.id
_entity.type
_entity.pdbx_description
1 polymer ?
#
loop_
_entity_poly.entity_id
_entity_poly.type
_entity_poly.pdbx_seq_one_letter_code
_entity_poly.pdbx_strand_id
1 'polypeptide(L)'
;MLTFLYICLHIGSDDHLIEKILNPNYPQGASDTFRDLQNVIKRSNTSAVAWVGEAGGAWNSGQNLVTNSFVFSFWYLDQLGLASSFDTKTYCRQALIGGNYGLLDTTSFVPNPDYYSALLWHRLMGRNVLSTRVSGSDKLRAYAHCSKNYPRITLLFLNLDGKTTFEVNPYVENGISNKTSSAFREEYHLTGEDGNLQSKKVVLNGKTLTVGKAGSIPSLEPVRMKHSHPIIVAPFSIVFVVINIKVPACS
;
A
#
# COMPACT_ATOMS: atom_id res chain seq x y z
N MET A 1 22.36 16.74 -5.21
CA MET A 1 22.09 16.86 -3.76
C MET A 1 20.87 15.99 -3.47
N LEU A 2 20.99 15.01 -2.57
CA LEU A 2 19.86 14.17 -2.15
C LEU A 2 19.17 14.86 -0.98
N THR A 3 17.84 14.96 -1.01
CA THR A 3 17.07 15.42 0.14
C THR A 3 16.44 14.20 0.80
N PHE A 4 16.89 13.90 2.02
CA PHE A 4 16.36 12.80 2.81
C PHE A 4 15.20 13.28 3.67
N LEU A 5 14.08 12.58 3.58
CA LEU A 5 12.97 12.70 4.50
C LEU A 5 12.99 11.54 5.49
N TYR A 6 12.85 11.87 6.77
CA TYR A 6 12.61 10.91 7.84
C TYR A 6 11.12 10.92 8.18
N ILE A 7 10.47 9.75 8.19
CA ILE A 7 9.03 9.65 8.50
C ILE A 7 8.82 8.77 9.73
N CYS A 8 8.58 9.44 10.86
CA CYS A 8 8.07 8.85 12.09
C CYS A 8 6.87 9.67 12.55
N LEU A 9 5.67 9.20 12.20
CA LEU A 9 4.44 9.93 12.46
C LEU A 9 3.81 9.56 13.80
N HIS A 10 4.24 8.46 14.43
CA HIS A 10 3.66 7.95 15.66
C HIS A 10 4.71 7.59 16.72
N ILE A 11 4.24 7.34 17.94
CA ILE A 11 5.04 6.87 19.08
C ILE A 11 4.68 5.40 19.35
N GLY A 12 5.66 4.51 19.48
CA GLY A 12 5.43 3.08 19.73
C GLY A 12 4.84 2.74 21.10
N SER A 13 4.79 3.69 22.04
CA SER A 13 4.18 3.53 23.37
C SER A 13 2.79 4.14 23.47
N ASP A 14 2.16 4.47 22.34
CA ASP A 14 0.85 5.12 22.28
C ASP A 14 -0.27 4.07 22.28
N ASP A 15 -1.15 4.13 23.28
CA ASP A 15 -2.27 3.19 23.41
C ASP A 15 -3.35 3.39 22.32
N HIS A 16 -3.37 4.54 21.65
CA HIS A 16 -4.32 4.85 20.56
C HIS A 16 -3.70 4.72 19.17
N LEU A 17 -2.57 4.00 19.03
CA LEU A 17 -1.86 3.88 17.77
C LEU A 17 -2.72 3.30 16.63
N ILE A 18 -3.54 2.28 16.93
CA ILE A 18 -4.47 1.68 15.95
C ILE A 18 -5.46 2.70 15.42
N GLU A 19 -6.06 3.50 16.31
CA GLU A 19 -7.03 4.55 15.93
C GLU A 19 -6.36 5.58 15.02
N LYS A 20 -5.12 5.97 15.31
CA LYS A 20 -4.35 6.92 14.48
C LYS A 20 -4.02 6.36 13.10
N ILE A 21 -3.61 5.09 13.01
CA ILE A 21 -3.33 4.42 11.73
C ILE A 21 -4.56 4.37 10.84
N LEU A 22 -5.74 4.12 11.42
CA LEU A 22 -7.01 3.96 10.69
C LEU A 22 -7.79 5.27 10.54
N ASN A 23 -7.33 6.37 11.14
CA ASN A 23 -8.00 7.65 11.02
C ASN A 23 -7.70 8.29 9.66
N PRO A 24 -8.70 8.56 8.80
CA PRO A 24 -8.47 9.12 7.47
C PRO A 24 -7.86 10.53 7.51
N ASN A 25 -7.95 11.26 8.61
CA ASN A 25 -7.42 12.60 8.76
C ASN A 25 -5.98 12.63 9.32
N TYR A 26 -5.52 11.55 9.96
CA TYR A 26 -4.21 11.55 10.62
C TYR A 26 -3.03 11.59 9.62
N PRO A 27 -3.07 10.88 8.48
CA PRO A 27 -2.03 10.98 7.46
C PRO A 27 -1.99 12.32 6.70
N GLN A 28 -2.88 13.28 7.01
CA GLN A 28 -2.82 14.62 6.40
C GLN A 28 -1.46 15.28 6.65
N GLY A 29 -0.87 15.09 7.84
CA GLY A 29 0.49 15.56 8.13
C GLY A 29 1.57 14.94 7.24
N ALA A 30 1.39 13.68 6.82
CA ALA A 30 2.31 13.02 5.89
C ALA A 30 2.19 13.60 4.47
N SER A 31 0.95 13.75 3.98
CA SER A 31 0.67 14.33 2.67
C SER A 31 1.20 15.76 2.54
N ASP A 32 1.00 16.57 3.58
CA ASP A 32 1.51 17.94 3.65
C ASP A 32 3.04 17.96 3.61
N THR A 33 3.70 17.08 4.37
CA THR A 33 5.17 16.94 4.37
C THR A 33 5.71 16.59 2.99
N PHE A 34 5.12 15.61 2.31
CA PHE A 34 5.53 15.23 0.96
C PHE A 34 5.30 16.35 -0.06
N ARG A 35 4.16 17.05 0.04
CA ARG A 35 3.84 18.19 -0.81
C ARG A 35 4.83 19.33 -0.62
N ASP A 36 5.16 19.67 0.63
CA ASP A 36 6.08 20.74 0.95
C ASP A 36 7.50 20.41 0.47
N LEU A 37 7.96 19.17 0.64
CA LEU A 37 9.23 18.71 0.07
C LEU A 37 9.23 18.80 -1.46
N GLN A 38 8.15 18.36 -2.12
CA GLN A 38 8.03 18.47 -3.57
C GLN A 38 8.09 19.94 -4.02
N ASN A 39 7.42 20.84 -3.30
CA ASN A 39 7.42 22.28 -3.59
C ASN A 39 8.81 22.90 -3.42
N VAL A 40 9.56 22.51 -2.38
CA VAL A 40 10.94 22.96 -2.16
C VAL A 40 11.83 22.52 -3.32
N ILE A 41 11.76 21.26 -3.74
CA ILE A 41 12.56 20.74 -4.86
C ILE A 41 12.20 21.45 -6.17
N LYS A 42 10.90 21.60 -6.48
CA LYS A 42 10.42 22.29 -7.70
C LYS A 42 10.85 23.75 -7.78
N ARG A 43 11.01 24.42 -6.63
CA ARG A 43 11.48 25.82 -6.55
C ARG A 43 13.01 25.94 -6.53
N SER A 44 13.73 24.83 -6.35
CA SER A 44 15.19 24.83 -6.36
C SER A 44 15.73 24.79 -7.80
N ASN A 45 16.90 25.39 -8.03
CA ASN A 45 17.61 25.28 -9.31
C ASN A 45 18.45 23.99 -9.42
N THR A 46 18.13 22.95 -8.64
CA THR A 46 18.92 21.72 -8.57
C THR A 46 18.21 20.57 -9.26
N SER A 47 18.97 19.58 -9.73
CA SER A 47 18.43 18.30 -10.21
C SER A 47 18.14 17.30 -9.07
N ALA A 48 17.94 17.80 -7.84
CA ALA A 48 17.67 16.97 -6.68
C ALA A 48 16.37 16.18 -6.84
N VAL A 49 16.34 15.00 -6.23
CA VAL A 49 15.15 14.15 -6.14
C VAL A 49 14.89 13.79 -4.68
N ALA A 50 13.61 13.62 -4.33
CA ALA A 50 13.19 13.29 -2.97
C ALA A 50 13.34 11.81 -2.68
N TRP A 51 13.99 11.47 -1.57
CA TRP A 51 14.09 10.12 -1.04
C TRP A 51 13.59 10.11 0.41
N VAL A 52 12.76 9.13 0.76
CA VAL A 52 12.54 8.78 2.17
C VAL A 52 13.70 7.89 2.59
N GLY A 53 14.62 8.47 3.37
CA GLY A 53 15.86 7.82 3.79
C GLY A 53 15.68 6.79 4.88
N GLU A 54 14.64 6.97 5.70
CA GLU A 54 14.24 6.03 6.75
C GLU A 54 12.78 6.33 7.16
N ALA A 55 11.98 5.27 7.29
CA ALA A 55 10.61 5.37 7.79
C ALA A 55 10.18 4.09 8.52
N GLY A 56 9.95 4.20 9.84
CA GLY A 56 9.43 3.12 10.69
C GLY A 56 7.99 3.35 11.16
N GLY A 57 7.44 4.53 10.89
CA GLY A 57 6.06 4.94 11.17
C GLY A 57 5.71 5.15 12.64
N ALA A 58 6.26 4.35 13.54
CA ALA A 58 6.22 4.57 14.98
C ALA A 58 7.65 4.47 15.58
N TRP A 59 8.14 5.55 16.20
CA TRP A 59 9.46 5.52 16.87
C TRP A 59 9.40 4.73 18.19
N ASN A 60 10.54 4.59 18.88
CA ASN A 60 10.70 3.71 20.05
C ASN A 60 10.53 2.21 19.71
N SER A 61 11.12 1.78 18.59
CA SER A 61 11.05 0.40 18.09
C SER A 61 9.64 -0.09 17.71
N GLY A 62 8.66 0.80 17.58
CA GLY A 62 7.28 0.43 17.31
C GLY A 62 6.62 -0.37 18.45
N GLN A 63 5.38 -0.78 18.23
CA GLN A 63 4.54 -1.46 19.22
C GLN A 63 4.22 -2.89 18.78
N ASN A 64 4.38 -3.85 19.70
CA ASN A 64 4.00 -5.24 19.46
C ASN A 64 2.47 -5.36 19.32
N LEU A 65 2.00 -6.23 18.43
CA LEU A 65 0.59 -6.40 18.05
C LEU A 65 -0.05 -5.16 17.41
N VAL A 66 0.79 -4.21 16.95
CA VAL A 66 0.36 -3.10 16.10
C VAL A 66 1.30 -2.99 14.91
N THR A 67 2.57 -2.61 15.13
CA THR A 67 3.54 -2.35 14.05
C THR A 67 4.11 -3.62 13.40
N ASN A 68 3.96 -4.79 14.05
CA ASN A 68 4.23 -6.12 13.48
C ASN A 68 2.95 -6.89 13.15
N SER A 69 1.78 -6.25 13.10
CA SER A 69 0.51 -6.88 12.77
C SER A 69 -0.15 -6.24 11.55
N PHE A 70 -1.25 -6.85 11.08
CA PHE A 70 -1.90 -6.51 9.82
C PHE A 70 -2.33 -5.03 9.75
N VAL A 71 -2.78 -4.44 10.85
CA VAL A 71 -3.18 -3.03 10.92
C VAL A 71 -2.10 -2.07 10.40
N PHE A 72 -0.82 -2.39 10.57
CA PHE A 72 0.25 -1.48 10.12
C PHE A 72 0.46 -1.49 8.61
N SER A 73 -0.06 -2.51 7.91
CA SER A 73 -0.01 -2.55 6.45
C SER A 73 -0.82 -1.43 5.80
N PHE A 74 -1.87 -0.94 6.48
CA PHE A 74 -2.59 0.26 6.05
C PHE A 74 -1.66 1.46 6.02
N TRP A 75 -0.99 1.76 7.14
CA TRP A 75 -0.03 2.86 7.22
C TRP A 75 1.08 2.70 6.18
N TYR A 76 1.66 1.51 6.06
CA TYR A 76 2.81 1.31 5.19
C TYR A 76 2.48 1.51 3.71
N LEU A 77 1.40 0.88 3.22
CA LEU A 77 1.00 1.02 1.82
C LEU A 77 0.50 2.45 1.52
N ASP A 78 -0.15 3.08 2.48
CA ASP A 78 -0.56 4.48 2.38
C ASP A 78 0.64 5.42 2.21
N GLN A 79 1.72 5.21 2.99
CA GLN A 79 2.96 5.97 2.83
C GLN A 79 3.63 5.73 1.48
N LEU A 80 3.66 4.50 0.98
CA LEU A 80 4.20 4.20 -0.36
C LEU A 80 3.38 4.92 -1.45
N GLY A 81 2.06 4.94 -1.32
CA GLY A 81 1.15 5.64 -2.23
C GLY A 81 1.29 7.16 -2.19
N LEU A 82 1.37 7.76 -0.99
CA LEU A 82 1.60 9.20 -0.84
C LEU A 82 2.97 9.59 -1.37
N ALA A 83 4.04 8.89 -0.98
CA ALA A 83 5.38 9.16 -1.44
C ALA A 83 5.49 9.16 -2.97
N SER A 84 4.90 8.16 -3.62
CA SER A 84 4.90 8.05 -5.09
C SER A 84 4.10 9.18 -5.76
N SER A 85 2.94 9.52 -5.19
CA SER A 85 2.07 10.60 -5.69
C SER A 85 2.73 11.98 -5.65
N PHE A 86 3.66 12.20 -4.72
CA PHE A 86 4.43 13.44 -4.61
C PHE A 86 5.84 13.35 -5.21
N ASP A 87 6.07 12.40 -6.11
CA ASP A 87 7.31 12.24 -6.88
C ASP A 87 8.55 11.87 -6.05
N THR A 88 8.35 11.24 -4.89
CA THR A 88 9.43 10.65 -4.10
C THR A 88 9.92 9.37 -4.79
N LYS A 89 11.22 9.30 -5.07
CA LYS A 89 11.81 8.25 -5.93
C LYS A 89 12.24 6.99 -5.18
N THR A 90 12.40 7.07 -3.87
CA THR A 90 12.90 5.97 -3.04
C THR A 90 12.27 6.02 -1.66
N TYR A 91 11.96 4.85 -1.11
CA TYR A 91 11.38 4.69 0.21
C TYR A 91 12.12 3.60 0.99
N CYS A 92 12.89 4.00 1.98
CA CYS A 92 13.64 3.10 2.85
C CYS A 92 12.84 2.77 4.11
N ARG A 93 12.34 1.53 4.19
CA ARG A 93 11.61 1.03 5.37
C ARG A 93 12.57 0.71 6.50
N GLN A 94 12.36 1.34 7.65
CA GLN A 94 12.93 0.93 8.93
C GLN A 94 12.01 -0.17 9.51
N ALA A 95 12.43 -1.42 9.63
CA ALA A 95 13.68 -2.02 9.15
C ALA A 95 13.36 -3.32 8.41
N LEU A 96 14.34 -3.90 7.71
CA LEU A 96 14.20 -5.28 7.25
C LEU A 96 14.07 -6.23 8.46
N ILE A 97 14.96 -6.09 9.43
CA ILE A 97 14.97 -6.81 10.71
C ILE A 97 15.32 -5.80 11.80
N GLY A 98 14.54 -5.77 12.88
CA GLY A 98 14.76 -4.86 14.01
C GLY A 98 13.49 -4.14 14.43
N GLY A 99 13.27 -4.05 15.75
CA GLY A 99 12.04 -3.49 16.33
C GLY A 99 10.77 -4.27 15.96
N ASN A 100 9.64 -3.78 16.47
CA ASN A 100 8.31 -4.28 16.12
C ASN A 100 7.85 -3.83 14.74
N TYR A 101 8.44 -2.80 14.13
CA TYR A 101 8.12 -2.40 12.75
C TYR A 101 8.93 -3.20 11.70
N GLY A 102 9.78 -4.14 12.11
CA GLY A 102 10.60 -4.94 11.20
C GLY A 102 9.75 -5.74 10.21
N LEU A 103 10.18 -5.84 8.95
CA LEU A 103 9.49 -6.67 7.96
C LEU A 103 9.60 -8.16 8.29
N LEU A 104 10.68 -8.58 8.96
CA LEU A 104 10.84 -9.92 9.50
C LEU A 104 10.88 -9.85 11.04
N ASP A 105 10.30 -10.87 11.67
CA ASP A 105 10.43 -11.09 13.10
C ASP A 105 11.91 -11.26 13.50
N THR A 106 12.32 -10.62 14.58
CA THR A 106 13.74 -10.52 14.98
C THR A 106 14.35 -11.84 15.42
N THR A 107 13.53 -12.79 15.86
CA THR A 107 14.00 -14.08 16.41
C THR A 107 13.78 -15.21 15.42
N SER A 108 12.59 -15.29 14.85
CA SER A 108 12.18 -16.38 13.96
C SER A 108 12.47 -16.13 12.48
N PHE A 109 12.75 -14.88 12.10
CA PHE A 109 12.86 -14.42 10.71
C PHE A 109 11.60 -14.67 9.86
N VAL A 110 10.48 -15.02 10.49
CA VAL A 110 9.19 -15.17 9.81
C VAL A 110 8.72 -13.78 9.37
N PRO A 111 8.25 -13.62 8.12
CA PRO A 111 7.75 -12.34 7.66
C PRO A 111 6.53 -11.84 8.43
N ASN A 112 6.58 -10.60 8.90
CA ASN A 112 5.43 -9.87 9.44
C ASN A 112 4.50 -9.44 8.29
N PRO A 113 3.23 -9.07 8.58
CA PRO A 113 2.25 -8.70 7.56
C PRO A 113 2.72 -7.70 6.51
N ASP A 114 3.46 -6.68 6.94
CA ASP A 114 4.00 -5.65 6.06
C ASP A 114 4.95 -6.17 4.97
N TYR A 115 5.61 -7.30 5.20
CA TYR A 115 6.44 -7.94 4.17
C TYR A 115 5.59 -8.38 2.99
N TYR A 116 4.43 -9.01 3.22
CA TYR A 116 3.55 -9.46 2.15
C TYR A 116 2.91 -8.28 1.41
N SER A 117 2.54 -7.23 2.14
CA SER A 117 2.05 -5.97 1.59
C SER A 117 3.10 -5.31 0.67
N ALA A 118 4.35 -5.18 1.13
CA ALA A 118 5.46 -4.67 0.31
C ALA A 118 5.81 -5.60 -0.87
N LEU A 119 5.68 -6.92 -0.70
CA LEU A 119 5.94 -7.87 -1.77
C LEU A 119 4.90 -7.75 -2.90
N LEU A 120 3.62 -7.58 -2.56
CA LEU A 120 2.56 -7.30 -3.55
C LEU A 120 2.79 -5.95 -4.22
N TRP A 121 3.07 -4.90 -3.46
CA TRP A 121 3.44 -3.60 -4.01
C TRP A 121 4.60 -3.75 -5.00
N HIS A 122 5.68 -4.42 -4.59
CA HIS A 122 6.85 -4.64 -5.41
C HIS A 122 6.55 -5.43 -6.68
N ARG A 123 5.66 -6.43 -6.64
CA ARG A 123 5.33 -7.27 -7.80
C ARG A 123 4.35 -6.59 -8.76
N LEU A 124 3.45 -5.76 -8.26
CA LEU A 124 2.29 -5.26 -9.02
C LEU A 124 2.40 -3.79 -9.42
N MET A 125 2.90 -2.92 -8.53
CA MET A 125 2.95 -1.47 -8.74
C MET A 125 4.21 -1.08 -9.54
N GLY A 126 4.03 -0.47 -10.71
CA GLY A 126 5.11 -0.02 -11.58
C GLY A 126 5.64 1.37 -11.19
N ARG A 127 6.56 1.88 -12.00
CA ARG A 127 7.26 3.17 -11.72
C ARG A 127 6.46 4.40 -12.12
N ASN A 128 5.54 4.27 -13.08
CA ASN A 128 4.73 5.38 -13.56
C ASN A 128 3.49 5.50 -12.70
N VAL A 129 3.38 6.61 -11.96
CA VAL A 129 2.25 6.91 -11.08
C VAL A 129 1.12 7.54 -11.89
N LEU A 130 -0.11 7.10 -11.65
CA LEU A 130 -1.32 7.65 -12.27
C LEU A 130 -2.09 8.46 -11.23
N SER A 131 -2.71 9.56 -11.67
CA SER A 131 -3.57 10.36 -10.79
C SER A 131 -4.85 9.61 -10.46
N THR A 132 -5.24 9.62 -9.18
CA THR A 132 -6.47 8.99 -8.67
C THR A 132 -7.37 10.01 -8.00
N ARG A 133 -8.68 9.80 -8.12
CA ARG A 133 -9.70 10.52 -7.35
C ARG A 133 -10.72 9.51 -6.84
N VAL A 134 -11.06 9.60 -5.57
CA VAL A 134 -12.10 8.80 -4.93
C VAL A 134 -13.25 9.73 -4.60
N SER A 135 -14.46 9.33 -4.99
CA SER A 135 -15.70 10.02 -4.64
C SER A 135 -16.45 9.19 -3.60
N GLY A 136 -17.04 9.83 -2.59
CA GLY A 136 -17.98 9.20 -1.65
C GLY A 136 -17.52 9.14 -0.20
N SER A 137 -16.32 8.63 0.10
CA SER A 137 -15.82 8.51 1.48
C SER A 137 -14.32 8.79 1.59
N ASP A 138 -13.94 9.50 2.66
CA ASP A 138 -12.56 9.76 3.07
C ASP A 138 -11.85 8.53 3.68
N LYS A 139 -12.62 7.52 4.11
CA LYS A 139 -12.12 6.26 4.65
C LYS A 139 -11.71 5.24 3.58
N LEU A 140 -12.00 5.51 2.30
CA LEU A 140 -11.51 4.72 1.19
C LEU A 140 -10.39 5.49 0.49
N ARG A 141 -9.17 4.95 0.53
CA ARG A 141 -8.03 5.51 -0.19
C ARG A 141 -7.73 4.70 -1.42
N ALA A 142 -7.29 5.37 -2.49
CA ALA A 142 -6.95 4.72 -3.73
C ALA A 142 -5.67 5.30 -4.35
N TYR A 143 -4.80 4.40 -4.83
CA TYR A 143 -3.59 4.73 -5.57
C TYR A 143 -3.57 3.95 -6.88
N ALA A 144 -3.03 4.53 -7.94
CA ALA A 144 -2.94 3.88 -9.24
C ALA A 144 -1.56 4.06 -9.84
N HIS A 145 -1.03 2.98 -10.39
CA HIS A 145 0.24 2.98 -11.11
C HIS A 145 0.02 2.22 -12.43
N CYS A 146 0.85 2.51 -13.43
CA CYS A 146 1.07 1.51 -14.48
C CYS A 146 1.57 0.22 -13.82
N SER A 147 1.13 -0.93 -14.30
CA SER A 147 1.57 -2.21 -13.73
C SER A 147 3.06 -2.43 -14.01
N LYS A 148 3.73 -3.15 -13.11
CA LYS A 148 5.16 -3.45 -13.26
C LYS A 148 5.48 -4.30 -14.50
N ASN A 149 4.54 -5.16 -14.89
CA ASN A 149 4.66 -6.06 -16.02
C ASN A 149 3.49 -5.83 -16.99
N TYR A 150 3.79 -5.70 -18.29
CA TYR A 150 2.83 -5.49 -19.39
C TYR A 150 2.11 -4.13 -19.35
N PRO A 151 1.53 -3.67 -20.49
CA PRO A 151 0.76 -2.42 -20.55
C PRO A 151 -0.61 -2.60 -19.89
N ARG A 152 -0.60 -2.66 -18.55
CA ARG A 152 -1.76 -2.77 -17.66
C ARG A 152 -1.69 -1.66 -16.62
N ILE A 153 -2.76 -1.49 -15.84
CA ILE A 153 -2.75 -0.62 -14.65
C ILE A 153 -2.98 -1.46 -13.39
N THR A 154 -2.36 -1.04 -12.30
CA THR A 154 -2.56 -1.60 -10.97
C THR A 154 -3.18 -0.53 -10.09
N LEU A 155 -4.29 -0.86 -9.45
CA LEU A 155 -4.96 -0.07 -8.44
C LEU A 155 -4.67 -0.67 -7.07
N LEU A 156 -4.58 0.17 -6.05
CA LEU A 156 -4.54 -0.18 -4.64
C LEU A 156 -5.69 0.53 -3.94
N PHE A 157 -6.50 -0.21 -3.19
CA PHE A 157 -7.53 0.32 -2.31
C PHE A 157 -7.24 -0.02 -0.85
N LEU A 158 -7.41 0.96 0.03
CA LEU A 158 -7.32 0.80 1.48
C LEU A 158 -8.67 1.19 2.09
N ASN A 159 -9.40 0.21 2.65
CA ASN A 159 -10.64 0.48 3.38
C ASN A 159 -10.33 0.62 4.88
N LEU A 160 -10.39 1.86 5.36
CA LEU A 160 -10.16 2.24 6.76
C LEU A 160 -11.44 2.20 7.60
N ASP A 161 -12.58 1.83 7.02
CA ASP A 161 -13.84 1.66 7.74
C ASP A 161 -14.00 0.20 8.22
N GLY A 162 -14.39 0.04 9.48
CA GLY A 162 -14.63 -1.27 10.11
C GLY A 162 -16.04 -1.81 9.94
N LYS A 163 -16.95 -1.06 9.31
CA LYS A 163 -18.37 -1.43 9.16
C LYS A 163 -18.81 -1.46 7.70
N THR A 164 -18.27 -0.59 6.87
CA THR A 164 -18.73 -0.40 5.49
C THR A 164 -17.91 -1.24 4.52
N THR A 165 -18.60 -2.06 3.73
CA THR A 165 -18.05 -2.62 2.48
C THR A 165 -18.21 -1.58 1.37
N PHE A 166 -17.14 -1.25 0.66
CA PHE A 166 -17.23 -0.36 -0.50
C PHE A 166 -17.36 -1.15 -1.79
N GLU A 167 -18.27 -0.74 -2.65
CA GLU A 167 -18.39 -1.21 -4.03
C GLU A 167 -17.79 -0.15 -4.96
N VAL A 168 -16.68 -0.47 -5.59
CA VAL A 168 -15.91 0.48 -6.41
C VAL A 168 -16.04 0.11 -7.89
N ASN A 169 -16.50 1.07 -8.69
CA ASN A 169 -16.53 0.99 -10.15
C ASN A 169 -15.43 1.90 -10.71
N PRO A 170 -14.24 1.38 -11.03
CA PRO A 170 -13.13 2.21 -11.48
C PRO A 170 -13.42 2.75 -12.89
N TYR A 171 -13.21 4.05 -13.06
CA TYR A 171 -13.27 4.73 -14.34
C TYR A 171 -11.89 5.27 -14.69
N VAL A 172 -11.40 4.99 -15.90
CA VAL A 172 -10.09 5.45 -16.38
C VAL A 172 -10.32 6.51 -17.45
N GLU A 173 -10.04 7.76 -17.11
CA GLU A 173 -10.05 8.85 -18.07
C GLU A 173 -8.98 8.63 -19.14
N ASN A 174 -9.34 8.83 -20.42
CA ASN A 174 -8.47 8.56 -21.58
C ASN A 174 -8.02 7.09 -21.73
N GLY A 175 -8.69 6.15 -21.06
CA GLY A 175 -8.46 4.72 -21.28
C GLY A 175 -9.00 4.29 -22.63
N ILE A 176 -8.17 3.65 -23.47
CA ILE A 176 -8.64 3.02 -24.70
C ILE A 176 -9.11 1.62 -24.33
N SER A 177 -10.43 1.45 -24.19
CA SER A 177 -11.05 0.13 -24.09
C SER A 177 -10.89 -0.58 -25.43
N ASN A 178 -9.82 -1.37 -25.57
CA ASN A 178 -9.68 -2.25 -26.71
C ASN A 178 -10.86 -3.25 -26.68
N LYS A 179 -11.51 -3.50 -27.83
CA LYS A 179 -12.48 -4.61 -27.97
C LYS A 179 -11.90 -6.00 -27.59
N THR A 180 -10.58 -6.07 -27.40
CA THR A 180 -9.78 -7.23 -26.95
C THR A 180 -9.24 -7.11 -25.53
N SER A 181 -9.60 -6.08 -24.74
CA SER A 181 -9.28 -6.06 -23.31
C SER A 181 -9.84 -7.33 -22.68
N SER A 182 -9.00 -8.08 -21.97
CA SER A 182 -9.42 -9.25 -21.18
C SER A 182 -10.72 -8.91 -20.47
N ALA A 183 -11.77 -9.74 -20.56
CA ALA A 183 -13.01 -9.51 -19.83
C ALA A 183 -12.84 -9.58 -18.30
N PHE A 184 -11.63 -9.91 -17.84
CA PHE A 184 -11.28 -10.16 -16.46
C PHE A 184 -10.12 -9.28 -15.98
N ARG A 185 -10.22 -8.90 -14.70
CA ARG A 185 -9.16 -8.32 -13.88
C ARG A 185 -8.70 -9.33 -12.82
N GLU A 186 -7.51 -9.11 -12.30
CA GLU A 186 -6.93 -9.89 -11.22
C GLU A 186 -7.02 -9.09 -9.92
N GLU A 187 -7.51 -9.71 -8.84
CA GLU A 187 -7.67 -9.06 -7.54
C GLU A 187 -6.92 -9.83 -6.45
N TYR A 188 -6.32 -9.08 -5.53
CA TYR A 188 -5.57 -9.57 -4.38
C TYR A 188 -6.14 -8.91 -3.12
N HIS A 189 -7.00 -9.64 -2.41
CA HIS A 189 -7.66 -9.18 -1.20
C HIS A 189 -6.87 -9.63 0.02
N LEU A 190 -6.35 -8.67 0.78
CA LEU A 190 -5.62 -8.91 2.02
C LEU A 190 -6.48 -8.56 3.23
N THR A 191 -6.49 -9.46 4.19
CA THR A 191 -7.04 -9.24 5.53
C THR A 191 -6.11 -9.80 6.60
N GLY A 192 -6.31 -9.40 7.84
CA GLY A 192 -5.81 -10.16 8.99
C GLY A 192 -6.55 -11.50 9.09
N GLU A 193 -5.89 -12.51 9.66
CA GLU A 193 -6.55 -13.79 10.00
C GLU A 193 -7.78 -13.53 10.86
N ASP A 194 -8.91 -14.16 10.50
CA ASP A 194 -10.23 -13.99 11.14
C ASP A 194 -10.75 -12.54 11.20
N GLY A 195 -10.25 -11.67 10.32
CA GLY A 195 -10.59 -10.24 10.35
C GLY A 195 -9.93 -9.46 11.49
N ASN A 196 -9.00 -10.09 12.23
CA ASN A 196 -8.30 -9.45 13.33
C ASN A 196 -7.16 -8.55 12.82
N LEU A 197 -7.34 -7.24 13.00
CA LEU A 197 -6.35 -6.20 12.69
C LEU A 197 -5.00 -6.39 13.41
N GLN A 198 -5.00 -6.98 14.60
CA GLN A 198 -3.80 -7.25 15.38
C GLN A 198 -3.17 -8.61 15.07
N SER A 199 -3.69 -9.35 14.09
CA SER A 199 -3.09 -10.61 13.65
C SER A 199 -1.73 -10.39 13.00
N LYS A 200 -0.76 -11.24 13.35
CA LYS A 200 0.53 -11.33 12.65
C LYS A 200 0.48 -12.20 11.39
N LYS A 201 -0.68 -12.80 11.09
CA LYS A 201 -0.90 -13.58 9.87
C LYS A 201 -1.77 -12.80 8.89
N VAL A 202 -1.40 -12.92 7.62
CA VAL A 202 -2.12 -12.31 6.51
C VAL A 202 -2.87 -13.39 5.74
N VAL A 203 -4.11 -13.09 5.36
CA VAL A 203 -4.92 -13.91 4.48
C VAL A 203 -4.99 -13.22 3.13
N LEU A 204 -4.59 -13.91 2.07
CA LEU A 204 -4.73 -13.46 0.69
C LEU A 204 -5.83 -14.28 0.02
N ASN A 205 -6.90 -13.62 -0.45
CA ASN A 205 -8.00 -14.27 -1.17
C ASN A 205 -8.57 -15.51 -0.42
N GLY A 206 -8.69 -15.41 0.90
CA GLY A 206 -9.16 -16.50 1.77
C GLY A 206 -8.11 -17.54 2.18
N LYS A 207 -6.85 -17.42 1.73
CA LYS A 207 -5.75 -18.34 2.08
C LYS A 207 -4.70 -17.65 2.94
N THR A 208 -4.42 -18.21 4.13
CA THR A 208 -3.35 -17.72 5.00
C THR A 208 -1.99 -17.86 4.33
N LEU A 209 -1.23 -16.77 4.27
CA LEU A 209 0.13 -16.73 3.76
C LEU A 209 1.09 -17.24 4.84
N THR A 210 1.82 -18.30 4.50
CA THR A 210 2.83 -18.91 5.36
C THR A 210 4.07 -19.19 4.55
N VAL A 211 5.24 -18.97 5.15
CA VAL A 211 6.51 -19.39 4.55
C VAL A 211 6.61 -20.91 4.60
N GLY A 212 7.15 -21.50 3.53
CA GLY A 212 7.43 -22.93 3.51
C GLY A 212 8.53 -23.32 4.49
N LYS A 213 8.68 -24.61 4.79
CA LYS A 213 9.67 -25.14 5.75
C LYS A 213 11.12 -24.70 5.47
N ALA A 214 11.45 -24.40 4.21
CA ALA A 214 12.76 -23.93 3.78
C ALA A 214 12.87 -22.40 3.62
N GLY A 215 11.91 -21.62 4.15
CA GLY A 215 11.86 -20.17 3.99
C GLY A 215 11.37 -19.71 2.61
N SER A 216 10.80 -20.62 1.80
CA SER A 216 10.26 -20.27 0.49
C SER A 216 9.04 -19.36 0.64
N ILE A 217 9.07 -18.23 -0.07
CA ILE A 217 7.95 -17.27 -0.14
C ILE A 217 6.74 -17.96 -0.79
N PRO A 218 5.53 -17.90 -0.21
CA PRO A 218 4.34 -18.50 -0.81
C PRO A 218 3.99 -17.84 -2.15
N SER A 219 3.34 -18.58 -3.05
CA SER A 219 2.77 -17.96 -4.24
C SER A 219 1.64 -17.01 -3.84
N LEU A 220 1.60 -15.85 -4.51
CA LEU A 220 0.59 -14.82 -4.29
C LEU A 220 -0.35 -14.87 -5.47
N GLU A 221 -1.40 -15.69 -5.37
CA GLU A 221 -2.32 -15.97 -6.46
C GLU A 221 -3.50 -14.97 -6.47
N PRO A 222 -3.81 -14.34 -7.61
CA PRO A 222 -5.00 -13.51 -7.73
C PRO A 222 -6.28 -14.35 -7.85
N VAL A 223 -7.41 -13.72 -7.52
CA VAL A 223 -8.71 -14.16 -8.03
C VAL A 223 -9.04 -13.40 -9.31
N ARG A 224 -9.66 -14.07 -10.28
CA ARG A 224 -10.06 -13.46 -11.55
C ARG A 224 -11.53 -13.04 -11.50
N MET A 225 -11.77 -11.74 -11.65
CA MET A 225 -13.10 -11.14 -11.59
C MET A 225 -13.44 -10.48 -12.92
N LYS A 226 -14.72 -10.53 -13.32
CA LYS A 226 -15.17 -9.87 -14.56
C LYS A 226 -15.18 -8.36 -14.39
N HIS A 227 -14.70 -7.61 -15.39
CA HIS A 227 -14.70 -6.12 -15.36
C HIS A 227 -16.07 -5.50 -15.11
N SER A 228 -17.15 -6.18 -15.51
CA SER A 228 -18.53 -5.72 -15.32
C SER A 228 -19.02 -5.73 -13.87
N HIS A 229 -18.35 -6.47 -12.97
CA HIS A 229 -18.72 -6.50 -11.57
C HIS A 229 -17.99 -5.37 -10.83
N PRO A 230 -18.60 -4.76 -9.79
CA PRO A 230 -17.87 -3.85 -8.92
C PRO A 230 -16.69 -4.56 -8.26
N ILE A 231 -15.66 -3.79 -7.89
CA ILE A 231 -14.61 -4.24 -6.99
C ILE A 231 -15.15 -4.12 -5.58
N ILE A 232 -15.16 -5.22 -4.83
CA ILE A 232 -15.64 -5.25 -3.46
C ILE A 232 -14.45 -5.03 -2.52
N VAL A 233 -14.50 -3.98 -1.70
CA VAL A 233 -13.46 -3.68 -0.70
C VAL A 233 -14.08 -3.84 0.68
N ALA A 234 -13.86 -5.00 1.30
CA ALA A 234 -14.43 -5.36 2.60
C ALA A 234 -13.96 -4.41 3.72
N PRO A 235 -14.67 -4.34 4.86
CA PRO A 235 -14.24 -3.54 6.00
C PRO A 235 -12.84 -3.94 6.46
N PHE A 236 -12.01 -2.97 6.84
CA PHE A 236 -10.62 -3.19 7.25
C PHE A 236 -9.86 -4.18 6.36
N SER A 237 -9.90 -3.93 5.04
CA SER A 237 -9.19 -4.73 4.05
C SER A 237 -8.38 -3.87 3.08
N ILE A 238 -7.43 -4.53 2.43
CA ILE A 238 -6.53 -3.94 1.44
C ILE A 238 -6.70 -4.73 0.14
N VAL A 239 -6.89 -4.05 -0.98
CA VAL A 239 -7.14 -4.73 -2.26
C VAL A 239 -6.22 -4.16 -3.33
N PHE A 240 -5.40 -5.03 -3.94
CA PHE A 240 -4.71 -4.72 -5.19
C PHE A 240 -5.53 -5.24 -6.37
N VAL A 241 -5.65 -4.46 -7.43
CA VAL A 241 -6.40 -4.83 -8.64
C VAL A 241 -5.58 -4.55 -9.88
N VAL A 242 -5.34 -5.57 -10.69
CA VAL A 242 -4.65 -5.43 -11.98
C VAL A 242 -5.68 -5.48 -13.11
N ILE A 243 -5.78 -4.39 -13.86
CA ILE A 243 -6.74 -4.19 -14.95
C ILE A 243 -5.97 -4.18 -16.26
N ASN A 244 -6.37 -5.04 -17.19
CA ASN A 244 -5.79 -5.09 -18.53
C ASN A 244 -6.48 -4.05 -19.44
N ILE A 245 -6.11 -2.78 -19.25
CA ILE A 245 -6.53 -1.67 -20.10
C ILE A 245 -5.30 -0.95 -20.65
N LYS A 246 -5.36 -0.58 -21.92
CA LYS A 246 -4.30 0.19 -22.56
C LYS A 246 -4.46 1.66 -22.18
N VAL A 247 -3.51 2.17 -21.41
CA VAL A 247 -3.39 3.58 -21.06
C VAL A 247 -2.14 4.13 -21.74
N PRO A 248 -2.21 5.22 -22.53
CA PRO A 248 -1.04 5.75 -23.24
C PRO A 248 0.17 6.07 -22.35
N ALA A 249 -0.06 6.47 -21.09
CA ALA A 249 1.00 6.71 -20.11
C ALA A 249 1.72 5.44 -19.63
N CYS A 250 1.19 4.25 -19.94
CA CYS A 250 1.69 2.94 -19.53
C CYS A 250 2.21 2.09 -20.69
N SER A 251 2.36 2.69 -21.87
CA SER A 251 2.87 2.04 -23.09
C SER A 251 4.25 2.52 -23.48
#